data_AF-A0A160PHY3-F1
#
_entry.id   AF-A0A160PHY3-F1
#
_cell.length_a   1.000
_cell.length_b   1.000
_cell.length_c   1.000
_cell.angle_alpha   90.00
_cell.angle_beta   90.00
_cell.angle_gamma   90.00
#
_symmetry.space_group_name_H-M   'P 1'
#
loop_
_entity.id
_entity.type
_entity.pdbx_description
1 polymer ?
#
loop_
_entity_poly.entity_id
_entity_poly.type
_entity_poly.pdbx_seq_one_letter_code
_entity_poly.pdbx_strand_id
1 'polypeptide(L)'
;MRLRRPFPARGRAVAAEHPLTRTLVRFGRAQGGASAVEFAFIAPVLLLLFVATIEIPRAIATNNRLAQATITMADLASKSDYSDINDVFSAAQVVASPYSLAGIGIVLTAGGVYQAGNDFVARVCSSVQQGDQARAVGSDIGPPPAGTASKGDRFVMAETRLSYRPLFSFFPFLNGLTFTAKTVWPVREGIAKNGQVEVVLPGGSPCPA
;
A
#
# COMPACT_ATOMS: atom_id res chain seq x y z
N MET A 1 -106.83 -29.35 -5.40
CA MET A 1 -106.20 -29.80 -4.15
C MET A 1 -104.84 -30.41 -4.52
N ARG A 2 -103.74 -29.71 -4.16
CA ARG A 2 -102.42 -30.21 -3.68
C ARG A 2 -101.81 -31.46 -4.38
N LEU A 3 -100.61 -31.44 -4.99
CA LEU A 3 -99.31 -31.00 -4.44
C LEU A 3 -98.26 -30.72 -5.53
N ARG A 4 -97.63 -29.53 -5.48
CA ARG A 4 -96.29 -29.28 -6.03
C ARG A 4 -95.25 -29.94 -5.12
N ARG A 5 -94.39 -30.79 -5.67
CA ARG A 5 -93.18 -31.28 -4.99
C ARG A 5 -92.07 -30.24 -5.10
N PRO A 6 -91.29 -29.96 -4.04
CA PRO A 6 -90.17 -29.02 -4.13
C PRO A 6 -88.78 -29.71 -4.00
N PHE A 7 -87.77 -29.00 -4.51
CA PHE A 7 -86.31 -29.07 -4.21
C PHE A 7 -85.46 -30.24 -4.77
N PRO A 8 -84.11 -30.08 -4.96
CA PRO A 8 -83.24 -29.05 -4.38
C PRO A 8 -82.40 -28.21 -5.36
N ALA A 9 -82.08 -26.99 -4.90
CA ALA A 9 -81.02 -26.15 -5.44
C ALA A 9 -79.66 -26.80 -5.13
N ARG A 10 -78.87 -27.06 -6.18
CA ARG A 10 -77.49 -27.53 -6.07
C ARG A 10 -76.62 -26.37 -5.58
N GLY A 11 -76.38 -26.31 -4.27
CA GLY A 11 -75.34 -25.45 -3.70
C GLY A 11 -73.98 -25.86 -4.24
N ARG A 12 -73.31 -24.96 -4.96
CA ARG A 12 -71.90 -25.12 -5.31
C ARG A 12 -71.09 -24.98 -4.02
N ALA A 13 -70.48 -26.07 -3.57
CA ALA A 13 -69.43 -26.02 -2.57
C ALA A 13 -68.22 -25.30 -3.19
N VAL A 14 -67.99 -24.05 -2.80
CA VAL A 14 -66.73 -23.36 -3.06
C VAL A 14 -65.74 -23.96 -2.08
N ALA A 15 -64.85 -24.82 -2.57
CA ALA A 15 -63.75 -25.34 -1.79
C ALA A 15 -62.91 -24.15 -1.27
N ALA A 16 -62.75 -24.07 0.05
CA ALA A 16 -61.88 -23.12 0.70
C ALA A 16 -60.43 -23.49 0.37
N GLU A 17 -59.89 -22.95 -0.71
CA GLU A 17 -58.46 -23.06 -0.99
C GLU A 17 -57.71 -22.25 0.06
N HIS A 18 -56.84 -22.92 0.83
CA HIS A 18 -55.98 -22.27 1.81
C HIS A 18 -55.16 -21.16 1.12
N PRO A 19 -55.17 -19.92 1.63
CA PRO A 19 -54.50 -18.78 0.98
C PRO A 19 -52.99 -18.99 0.81
N LEU A 20 -52.40 -19.85 1.66
CA LEU A 20 -50.99 -20.25 1.64
C LEU A 20 -50.63 -21.15 0.44
N THR A 21 -51.47 -22.13 0.09
CA THR A 21 -51.22 -23.02 -1.06
C THR A 21 -51.31 -22.25 -2.37
N ARG A 22 -52.23 -21.27 -2.45
CA ARG A 22 -52.40 -20.42 -3.63
C ARG A 22 -51.25 -19.43 -3.82
N THR A 23 -50.64 -18.94 -2.73
CA THR A 23 -49.45 -18.07 -2.80
C THR A 23 -48.22 -18.86 -3.23
N LEU A 24 -47.98 -20.06 -2.68
CA LEU A 24 -46.83 -20.90 -3.04
C LEU A 24 -46.85 -21.35 -4.52
N VAL A 25 -48.00 -21.75 -5.05
CA VAL A 25 -48.14 -22.10 -6.49
C VAL A 25 -47.95 -20.87 -7.38
N ARG A 26 -48.34 -19.68 -6.91
CA ARG A 26 -48.15 -18.41 -7.64
C ARG A 26 -46.69 -17.97 -7.64
N PHE A 27 -45.94 -18.19 -6.56
CA PHE A 27 -44.49 -18.01 -6.51
C PHE A 27 -43.76 -19.04 -7.40
N GLY A 28 -44.17 -20.31 -7.39
CA GLY A 28 -43.58 -21.35 -8.26
C GLY A 28 -43.86 -21.15 -9.76
N ARG A 29 -44.96 -20.46 -10.12
CA ARG A 29 -45.28 -20.06 -11.50
C ARG A 29 -44.72 -18.68 -11.90
N ALA A 30 -44.11 -17.94 -10.97
CA ALA A 30 -43.54 -16.63 -11.25
C ALA A 30 -42.18 -16.77 -11.95
N GLN A 31 -42.20 -16.83 -13.29
CA GLN A 31 -40.98 -16.88 -14.13
C GLN A 31 -40.18 -15.56 -14.11
N GLY A 32 -40.78 -14.45 -13.69
CA GLY A 32 -40.13 -13.14 -13.65
C GLY A 32 -39.00 -12.99 -12.61
N GLY A 33 -38.85 -13.96 -11.69
CA GLY A 33 -37.81 -13.94 -10.66
C GLY A 33 -36.54 -14.73 -10.99
N ALA A 34 -36.55 -15.58 -12.03
CA ALA A 34 -35.43 -16.47 -12.34
C ALA A 34 -34.15 -15.68 -12.70
N SER A 35 -34.28 -14.65 -13.53
CA SER A 35 -33.15 -13.79 -13.90
C SER A 35 -32.61 -12.97 -12.72
N ALA A 36 -33.44 -12.65 -11.72
CA ALA A 36 -32.98 -11.96 -10.51
C ALA A 36 -32.10 -12.88 -9.65
N VAL A 37 -32.41 -14.18 -9.60
CA VAL A 37 -31.59 -15.18 -8.89
C VAL A 37 -30.26 -15.42 -9.60
N GLU A 38 -30.26 -15.56 -10.93
CA GLU A 38 -29.03 -15.68 -11.72
C GLU A 38 -28.11 -14.46 -11.56
N PHE A 39 -28.68 -13.26 -11.60
CA PHE A 39 -27.95 -12.03 -11.35
C PHE A 39 -27.39 -11.96 -9.93
N ALA A 40 -28.13 -12.42 -8.92
CA ALA A 40 -27.65 -12.45 -7.54
C ALA A 40 -26.38 -13.32 -7.37
N PHE A 41 -26.20 -14.36 -8.20
CA PHE A 41 -24.98 -15.17 -8.20
C PHE A 41 -23.83 -14.55 -9.01
N ILE A 42 -24.12 -13.88 -10.12
CA ILE A 42 -23.10 -13.30 -11.00
C ILE A 42 -22.61 -11.94 -10.47
N ALA A 43 -23.49 -11.14 -9.89
CA ALA A 43 -23.18 -9.78 -9.42
C ALA A 43 -22.00 -9.72 -8.43
N PRO A 44 -21.85 -10.61 -7.43
CA PRO A 44 -20.67 -10.61 -6.55
C PRO A 44 -19.36 -10.77 -7.31
N VAL A 45 -19.33 -11.63 -8.34
CA VAL A 45 -18.13 -11.85 -9.17
C VAL A 45 -17.84 -10.60 -10.00
N LEU A 46 -18.85 -10.00 -10.62
CA LEU A 46 -18.68 -8.76 -11.40
C LEU A 46 -18.19 -7.59 -10.53
N LEU A 47 -18.70 -7.46 -9.31
CA LEU A 47 -18.27 -6.44 -8.35
C LEU A 47 -16.82 -6.64 -7.93
N LEU A 48 -16.42 -7.88 -7.64
CA LEU A 48 -15.01 -8.19 -7.32
C LEU A 48 -14.08 -7.86 -8.48
N LEU A 49 -14.46 -8.22 -9.71
CA LEU A 49 -13.69 -7.90 -10.91
C LEU A 49 -13.59 -6.39 -11.12
N PHE A 50 -14.68 -5.65 -10.95
CA PHE A 50 -14.69 -4.19 -11.07
C PHE A 50 -13.78 -3.51 -10.04
N VAL A 51 -13.80 -3.99 -8.80
CA VAL A 51 -12.92 -3.47 -7.75
C VAL A 51 -11.47 -3.80 -8.06
N ALA A 52 -11.19 -5.04 -8.48
CA ALA A 52 -9.84 -5.48 -8.81
C ALA A 52 -9.22 -4.66 -9.96
N THR A 53 -9.99 -4.34 -11.00
CA THR A 53 -9.50 -3.53 -12.14
C THR A 53 -9.17 -2.09 -11.75
N ILE A 54 -9.70 -1.56 -10.66
CA ILE A 54 -9.41 -0.20 -10.16
C ILE A 54 -8.34 -0.21 -9.08
N GLU A 55 -8.44 -1.10 -8.10
CA GLU A 55 -7.55 -1.13 -6.93
C GLU A 55 -6.16 -1.63 -7.25
N ILE A 56 -6.04 -2.72 -8.03
CA ILE A 56 -4.75 -3.35 -8.27
C ILE A 56 -3.82 -2.39 -9.05
N PRO A 57 -4.24 -1.78 -10.17
CA PRO A 57 -3.37 -0.85 -10.90
C PRO A 57 -2.99 0.37 -10.05
N ARG A 58 -3.91 0.88 -9.21
CA ARG A 58 -3.63 2.02 -8.34
C ARG A 58 -2.59 1.67 -7.28
N ALA A 59 -2.72 0.52 -6.63
CA ALA A 59 -1.75 0.01 -5.67
C ALA A 59 -0.35 -0.11 -6.28
N ILE A 60 -0.25 -0.71 -7.47
CA ILE A 60 1.01 -0.86 -8.21
C ILE A 60 1.59 0.52 -8.58
N ALA A 61 0.76 1.41 -9.12
CA ALA A 61 1.18 2.75 -9.51
C ALA A 61 1.69 3.56 -8.31
N THR A 62 1.01 3.49 -7.16
CA THR A 62 1.46 4.12 -5.91
C THR A 62 2.80 3.55 -5.46
N ASN A 63 2.96 2.22 -5.44
CA ASN A 63 4.22 1.59 -5.05
C ASN A 63 5.38 1.98 -5.98
N ASN A 64 5.14 2.01 -7.30
CA ASN A 64 6.16 2.42 -8.26
C ASN A 64 6.55 3.89 -8.07
N ARG A 65 5.59 4.79 -7.83
CA ARG A 65 5.86 6.21 -7.55
C ARG A 65 6.63 6.40 -6.25
N LEU A 66 6.30 5.63 -5.21
CA LEU A 66 7.03 5.60 -3.95
C LEU A 66 8.48 5.14 -4.14
N ALA A 67 8.70 4.07 -4.91
CA ALA A 67 10.03 3.56 -5.22
C ALA A 67 10.87 4.61 -5.98
N GLN A 68 10.29 5.27 -6.98
CA GLN A 68 10.99 6.33 -7.72
C GLN A 68 11.32 7.54 -6.85
N ALA A 69 10.39 7.99 -6.01
CA ALA A 69 10.65 9.06 -5.05
C ALA A 69 11.79 8.67 -4.09
N THR A 70 11.82 7.42 -3.62
CA THR A 70 12.88 6.89 -2.75
C THR A 70 14.25 6.93 -3.45
N ILE A 71 14.31 6.50 -4.71
CA ILE A 71 15.53 6.56 -5.55
C ILE A 71 16.01 8.00 -5.72
N THR A 72 15.10 8.93 -6.02
CA THR A 72 15.42 10.35 -6.15
C THR A 72 15.96 10.94 -4.85
N MET A 73 15.36 10.60 -3.70
CA MET A 73 15.85 11.09 -2.41
C MET A 73 17.27 10.63 -2.13
N ALA A 74 17.58 9.35 -2.32
CA ALA A 74 18.92 8.85 -2.09
C ALA A 74 19.93 9.42 -3.11
N ASP A 75 19.53 9.63 -4.37
CA ASP A 75 20.40 10.27 -5.37
C ASP A 75 20.72 11.73 -4.99
N LEU A 76 19.72 12.54 -4.66
CA LEU A 76 19.91 13.93 -4.24
C LEU A 76 20.71 14.01 -2.94
N ALA A 77 20.38 13.18 -1.96
CA ALA A 77 21.08 13.14 -0.69
C ALA A 77 22.54 12.65 -0.83
N SER A 78 22.91 11.95 -1.92
CA SER A 78 24.29 11.49 -2.16
C SER A 78 25.24 12.57 -2.72
N LYS A 79 24.72 13.74 -3.09
CA LYS A 79 25.45 14.77 -3.85
C LYS A 79 26.03 15.90 -3.00
N SER A 80 25.47 16.22 -1.85
CA SER A 80 25.95 17.35 -1.04
C SER A 80 25.55 17.22 0.41
N ASP A 81 26.27 17.92 1.27
CA ASP A 81 25.83 18.18 2.65
C ASP A 81 24.63 19.14 2.61
N TYR A 82 23.58 18.82 3.37
CA TYR A 82 22.37 19.64 3.45
C TYR A 82 22.30 20.28 4.84
N SER A 83 22.13 21.59 4.90
CA SER A 83 21.73 22.29 6.14
C SER A 83 20.24 22.08 6.43
N ASP A 84 19.43 22.00 5.38
CA ASP A 84 18.02 21.61 5.41
C ASP A 84 17.75 20.55 4.33
N ILE A 85 17.18 19.42 4.74
CA ILE A 85 16.86 18.30 3.84
C ILE A 85 15.47 18.44 3.17
N ASN A 86 14.70 19.48 3.53
CA ASN A 86 13.35 19.68 3.02
C ASN A 86 13.29 19.83 1.49
N ASP A 87 14.34 20.34 0.84
CA ASP A 87 14.42 20.42 -0.63
C ASP A 87 14.45 19.02 -1.27
N VAL A 88 15.13 18.06 -0.62
CA VAL A 88 15.17 16.67 -1.07
C VAL A 88 13.78 16.03 -0.95
N PHE A 89 13.07 16.27 0.15
CA PHE A 89 11.70 15.77 0.34
C PHE A 89 10.71 16.44 -0.64
N SER A 90 10.87 17.72 -0.90
CA SER A 90 10.04 18.47 -1.85
C SER A 90 10.26 17.97 -3.29
N ALA A 91 11.50 17.73 -3.69
CA ALA A 91 11.82 17.13 -4.98
C ALA A 91 11.23 15.72 -5.12
N ALA A 92 11.31 14.90 -4.06
CA ALA A 92 10.71 13.58 -4.04
C ALA A 92 9.17 13.62 -4.21
N GLN A 93 8.51 14.62 -3.61
CA GLN A 93 7.08 14.84 -3.77
C GLN A 93 6.70 15.18 -5.22
N VAL A 94 7.54 15.91 -5.95
CA VAL A 94 7.32 16.19 -7.38
C VAL A 94 7.38 14.88 -8.19
N VAL A 95 8.33 14.00 -7.89
CA VAL A 95 8.46 12.68 -8.55
C VAL A 95 7.29 11.73 -8.23
N ALA A 96 6.82 11.78 -6.98
CA ALA A 96 5.70 10.99 -6.50
C ALA A 96 4.35 11.42 -7.08
N SER A 97 4.24 12.64 -7.61
CA SER A 97 3.03 13.20 -8.21
C SER A 97 2.38 12.23 -9.21
N PRO A 98 1.04 12.07 -9.20
CA PRO A 98 0.04 12.80 -8.41
C PRO A 98 -0.18 12.28 -6.98
N TYR A 99 0.65 11.35 -6.50
CA TYR A 99 0.49 10.76 -5.17
C TYR A 99 1.20 11.63 -4.12
N SER A 100 0.51 11.89 -3.00
CA SER A 100 1.07 12.63 -1.88
C SER A 100 1.96 11.74 -1.02
N LEU A 101 3.11 12.28 -0.61
CA LEU A 101 4.00 11.73 0.40
C LEU A 101 3.64 12.20 1.83
N ALA A 102 2.55 12.95 2.00
CA ALA A 102 2.13 13.42 3.31
C ALA A 102 1.80 12.23 4.24
N GLY A 103 2.41 12.22 5.43
CA GLY A 103 2.23 11.14 6.41
C GLY A 103 2.91 9.82 6.05
N ILE A 104 3.83 9.82 5.08
CA ILE A 104 4.75 8.71 4.83
C ILE A 104 5.89 8.76 5.84
N GLY A 105 6.34 7.58 6.27
CA GLY A 105 7.59 7.45 7.01
C GLY A 105 8.77 7.45 6.05
N ILE A 106 9.71 8.38 6.22
CA ILE A 106 10.92 8.53 5.41
C ILE A 106 12.11 8.55 6.36
N VAL A 107 13.13 7.76 6.05
CA VAL A 107 14.41 7.75 6.77
C VAL A 107 15.53 7.83 5.74
N LEU A 108 16.33 8.89 5.83
CA LEU A 108 17.59 9.02 5.09
C LEU A 108 18.74 8.72 6.04
N THR A 109 19.70 7.96 5.55
CA THR A 109 20.86 7.51 6.32
C THR A 109 22.11 7.68 5.47
N ALA A 110 23.09 8.43 5.96
CA ALA A 110 24.45 8.36 5.45
C ALA A 110 25.21 7.34 6.28
N GLY A 111 25.88 6.41 5.61
CA GLY A 111 26.54 5.28 6.22
C GLY A 111 27.95 5.05 5.68
N GLY A 112 28.71 4.33 6.47
CA GLY A 112 30.08 3.94 6.19
C GLY A 112 30.28 2.44 6.32
N VAL A 113 31.24 1.92 5.57
CA VAL A 113 31.61 0.51 5.61
C VAL A 113 32.88 0.33 6.44
N TYR A 114 32.78 -0.52 7.46
CA TYR A 114 33.82 -0.77 8.44
C TYR A 114 34.23 -2.24 8.42
N GLN A 115 35.49 -2.49 8.77
CA GLN A 115 35.97 -3.85 8.95
C GLN A 115 35.51 -4.41 10.30
N ALA A 116 34.94 -5.61 10.30
CA ALA A 116 34.52 -6.35 11.47
C ALA A 116 35.11 -7.77 11.38
N GLY A 117 36.31 -7.94 11.95
CA GLY A 117 37.07 -9.18 11.80
C GLY A 117 37.50 -9.39 10.34
N ASN A 118 37.03 -10.49 9.75
CA ASN A 118 37.29 -10.84 8.34
C ASN A 118 36.20 -10.34 7.38
N ASP A 119 35.09 -9.81 7.91
CA ASP A 119 33.96 -9.31 7.14
C ASP A 119 33.90 -7.78 7.19
N PHE A 120 32.99 -7.22 6.38
CA PHE A 120 32.64 -5.81 6.40
C PHE A 120 31.23 -5.62 6.96
N VAL A 121 31.01 -4.52 7.67
CA VAL A 121 29.72 -4.12 8.23
C VAL A 121 29.43 -2.66 7.87
N ALA A 122 28.21 -2.40 7.40
CA ALA A 122 27.72 -1.05 7.20
C ALA A 122 27.17 -0.48 8.50
N ARG A 123 27.55 0.76 8.84
CA ARG A 123 27.07 1.47 10.04
C ARG A 123 26.53 2.85 9.70
N VAL A 124 25.59 3.29 10.53
CA VAL A 124 25.00 4.63 10.45
C VAL A 124 26.00 5.67 10.92
N CYS A 125 26.23 6.70 10.11
CA CYS A 125 27.04 7.86 10.50
C CYS A 125 26.18 9.07 10.82
N SER A 126 25.18 9.34 9.99
CA SER A 126 24.16 10.34 10.22
C SER A 126 22.83 9.89 9.65
N SER A 127 21.73 10.34 10.24
CA SER A 127 20.39 10.00 9.76
C SER A 127 19.43 11.14 10.04
N VAL A 128 18.49 11.34 9.12
CA VAL A 128 17.38 12.29 9.25
C VAL A 128 16.08 11.57 8.86
N GLN A 129 14.96 12.01 9.41
CA GLN A 129 13.66 11.37 9.20
C GLN A 129 12.56 12.39 8.90
N GLN A 130 11.48 11.90 8.29
CA GLN A 130 10.19 12.56 8.24
C GLN A 130 9.08 11.52 8.46
N GLY A 131 8.25 11.70 9.50
CA GLY A 131 7.13 10.78 9.78
C GLY A 131 7.54 9.37 10.23
N ASP A 132 8.81 9.14 10.58
CA ASP A 132 9.32 7.85 11.09
C ASP A 132 10.42 8.09 12.14
N GLN A 133 11.20 7.07 12.49
CA GLN A 133 12.33 7.19 13.41
C GLN A 133 13.65 7.12 12.65
N ALA A 134 14.49 8.14 12.85
CA ALA A 134 15.85 8.14 12.31
C ALA A 134 16.65 6.97 12.91
N ARG A 135 17.58 6.41 12.13
CA ARG A 135 18.44 5.34 12.64
C ARG A 135 19.43 5.91 13.66
N ALA A 136 19.68 5.16 14.72
CA ALA A 136 20.66 5.54 15.73
C ALA A 136 22.06 5.58 15.13
N VAL A 137 22.80 6.68 15.35
CA VAL A 137 24.19 6.81 14.91
C VAL A 137 25.05 5.72 15.56
N GLY A 138 25.94 5.11 14.76
CA GLY A 138 26.78 4.00 15.17
C GLY A 138 26.12 2.63 15.14
N SER A 139 24.79 2.54 14.94
CA SER A 139 24.11 1.25 14.82
C SER A 139 24.51 0.51 13.54
N ASP A 140 24.58 -0.82 13.63
CA ASP A 140 24.84 -1.69 12.48
C ASP A 140 23.61 -1.74 11.57
N ILE A 141 23.83 -1.52 10.27
CA ILE A 141 22.83 -1.70 9.20
C ILE A 141 22.84 -3.14 8.71
N GLY A 142 23.98 -3.85 8.86
CA GLY A 142 24.21 -5.21 8.42
C GLY A 142 25.34 -5.30 7.37
N PRO A 143 25.30 -6.30 6.48
CA PRO A 143 26.28 -6.41 5.39
C PRO A 143 26.29 -5.15 4.52
N PRO A 144 27.44 -4.79 3.91
CA PRO A 144 27.53 -3.63 3.06
C PRO A 144 26.59 -3.76 1.86
N PRO A 145 25.95 -2.66 1.45
CA PRO A 145 25.15 -2.63 0.23
C PRO A 145 25.98 -3.05 -1.00
N ALA A 146 25.30 -3.61 -2.00
CA ALA A 146 25.94 -3.98 -3.25
C ALA A 146 26.63 -2.76 -3.89
N GLY A 147 27.89 -2.91 -4.30
CA GLY A 147 28.70 -1.82 -4.87
C GLY A 147 29.51 -1.00 -3.86
N THR A 148 29.35 -1.24 -2.55
CA THR A 148 30.15 -0.60 -1.49
C THR A 148 30.72 -1.66 -0.55
N ALA A 149 31.54 -2.57 -1.06
CA ALA A 149 32.04 -3.73 -0.30
C ALA A 149 33.49 -3.55 0.20
N SER A 150 34.02 -2.33 0.19
CA SER A 150 35.38 -2.02 0.65
C SER A 150 35.34 -1.21 1.94
N LYS A 151 36.36 -1.40 2.78
CA LYS A 151 36.57 -0.57 3.97
C LYS A 151 36.67 0.90 3.57
N GLY A 152 35.89 1.75 4.24
CA GLY A 152 35.88 3.19 4.01
C GLY A 152 34.82 3.64 3.00
N ASP A 153 34.18 2.72 2.27
CA ASP A 153 33.12 3.08 1.33
C ASP A 153 31.99 3.84 2.04
N ARG A 154 31.49 4.88 1.37
CA ARG A 154 30.44 5.78 1.87
C ARG A 154 29.22 5.70 0.98
N PHE A 155 28.06 5.66 1.61
CA PHE A 155 26.79 5.55 0.90
C PHE A 155 25.70 6.37 1.58
N VAL A 156 24.65 6.65 0.81
CA VAL A 156 23.39 7.17 1.31
C VAL A 156 22.30 6.15 1.02
N MET A 157 21.44 5.94 2.00
CA MET A 157 20.33 5.01 1.96
C MET A 157 19.04 5.78 2.25
N ALA A 158 18.05 5.61 1.38
CA ALA A 158 16.70 6.09 1.62
C ALA A 158 15.76 4.91 1.86
N GLU A 159 14.97 5.03 2.92
CA GLU A 159 13.92 4.09 3.29
C GLU A 159 12.61 4.85 3.38
N THR A 160 11.56 4.30 2.77
CA THR A 160 10.21 4.86 2.84
C THR A 160 9.20 3.80 3.23
N ARG A 161 8.18 4.22 3.98
CA ARG A 161 7.08 3.39 4.47
C ARG A 161 5.76 4.13 4.32
N LEU A 162 4.90 3.60 3.46
CA LEU A 162 3.58 4.16 3.15
C LEU A 162 2.48 3.17 3.53
N SER A 163 1.52 3.62 4.35
CA SER A 163 0.26 2.90 4.55
C SER A 163 -0.68 3.18 3.38
N TYR A 164 -0.92 2.19 2.53
CA TYR A 164 -1.77 2.34 1.36
C TYR A 164 -3.24 2.44 1.76
N ARG A 165 -3.95 3.44 1.20
CA ARG A 165 -5.38 3.65 1.45
C ARG A 165 -6.21 3.18 0.25
N PRO A 166 -6.98 2.09 0.37
CA PRO A 166 -7.88 1.67 -0.70
C PRO A 166 -9.04 2.67 -0.87
N LEU A 167 -9.57 2.81 -2.09
CA LEU A 167 -10.81 3.55 -2.37
C LEU A 167 -11.99 2.74 -1.86
N PHE A 168 -11.93 1.41 -2.04
CA PHE A 168 -12.96 0.48 -1.57
C PHE A 168 -12.56 -0.14 -0.23
N SER A 169 -12.63 0.65 0.85
CA SER A 169 -12.26 0.22 2.21
C SER A 169 -13.23 -0.77 2.86
N PHE A 170 -14.37 -1.05 2.25
CA PHE A 170 -15.31 -2.06 2.77
C PHE A 170 -14.78 -3.50 2.59
N PHE A 171 -13.75 -3.71 1.77
CA PHE A 171 -13.06 -4.99 1.68
C PHE A 171 -11.93 -5.07 2.72
N PRO A 172 -12.10 -5.85 3.81
CA PRO A 172 -11.15 -5.85 4.93
C PRO A 172 -9.74 -6.28 4.52
N PHE A 173 -9.62 -7.16 3.52
CA PHE A 173 -8.33 -7.65 3.03
C PHE A 173 -7.46 -6.56 2.37
N LEU A 174 -8.03 -5.40 2.00
CA LEU A 174 -7.29 -4.28 1.39
C LEU A 174 -6.76 -3.26 2.41
N ASN A 175 -7.26 -3.25 3.66
CA ASN A 175 -7.06 -2.15 4.62
C ASN A 175 -5.78 -2.21 5.46
N GLY A 176 -4.88 -3.16 5.19
CA GLY A 176 -3.63 -3.35 5.95
C GLY A 176 -2.37 -3.25 5.10
N LEU A 177 -2.48 -2.84 3.84
CA LEU A 177 -1.36 -2.85 2.91
C LEU A 177 -0.37 -1.72 3.26
N THR A 178 0.87 -2.10 3.54
CA THR A 178 1.99 -1.17 3.71
C THR A 178 2.99 -1.41 2.61
N PHE A 179 3.35 -0.35 1.90
CA PHE A 179 4.43 -0.37 0.91
C PHE A 179 5.70 0.17 1.54
N THR A 180 6.80 -0.54 1.29
CA THR A 180 8.13 -0.13 1.73
C THR A 180 9.06 -0.10 0.54
N ALA A 181 9.82 0.97 0.38
CA ALA A 181 10.90 1.03 -0.58
C ALA A 181 12.21 1.34 0.13
N LYS A 182 13.29 0.71 -0.32
CA LYS A 182 14.63 0.90 0.19
C LYS A 182 15.57 0.98 -0.99
N THR A 183 16.43 1.98 -1.00
CA THR A 183 17.45 2.13 -2.03
C THR A 183 18.72 2.68 -1.43
N VAL A 184 19.84 2.38 -2.08
CA VAL A 184 21.17 2.82 -1.66
C VAL A 184 21.90 3.38 -2.88
N TRP A 185 22.58 4.51 -2.68
CA TRP A 185 23.51 5.08 -3.64
C TRP A 185 24.89 5.27 -2.99
N PRO A 186 25.99 4.97 -3.69
CA PRO A 186 27.30 5.45 -3.28
C PRO A 186 27.31 6.98 -3.24
N VAL A 187 28.11 7.56 -2.35
CA VAL A 187 28.32 9.01 -2.33
C VAL A 187 28.97 9.45 -3.65
N ARG A 188 28.46 10.53 -4.25
CA ARG A 188 28.88 10.99 -5.58
C ARG A 188 29.70 12.28 -5.56
N GLU A 189 29.21 13.28 -4.83
CA GLU A 189 29.77 14.66 -4.85
C GLU A 189 30.02 15.19 -3.42
N GLY A 190 30.19 14.27 -2.46
CA GLY A 190 30.41 14.59 -1.06
C GLY A 190 31.71 15.35 -0.78
N ILE A 191 31.90 15.71 0.49
CA ILE A 191 33.11 16.39 0.96
C ILE A 191 34.02 15.36 1.61
N ALA A 192 35.32 15.44 1.35
CA ALA A 192 36.29 14.56 2.01
C ALA A 192 36.32 14.84 3.53
N LYS A 193 35.97 13.83 4.33
CA LYS A 193 36.06 13.82 5.79
C LYS A 193 36.79 12.55 6.21
N ASN A 194 37.77 12.67 7.10
CA ASN A 194 38.57 11.52 7.56
C ASN A 194 39.17 10.68 6.41
N GLY A 195 39.52 11.33 5.30
CA GLY A 195 40.10 10.68 4.12
C GLY A 195 39.11 9.97 3.18
N GLN A 196 37.81 10.02 3.46
CA GLN A 196 36.75 9.44 2.61
C GLN A 196 35.79 10.53 2.14
N VAL A 197 35.33 10.44 0.89
CA VAL A 197 34.30 11.35 0.37
C VAL A 197 32.95 10.92 0.93
N GLU A 198 32.31 11.78 1.73
CA GLU A 198 31.04 11.47 2.38
C GLU A 198 30.04 12.62 2.34
N VAL A 199 28.80 12.30 2.70
CA VAL A 199 27.76 13.29 2.97
C VAL A 199 27.36 13.21 4.44
N VAL A 200 27.24 14.36 5.08
CA VAL A 200 26.69 14.49 6.44
C VAL A 200 25.27 15.05 6.35
N LEU A 201 24.31 14.26 6.81
CA LEU A 201 22.90 14.68 6.87
C LEU A 201 22.68 15.67 8.03
N PRO A 202 21.65 16.54 7.96
CA PRO A 202 21.41 17.57 8.97
C PRO A 202 21.37 17.02 10.40
N GLY A 203 22.01 17.72 11.33
CA GLY A 203 22.07 17.33 12.74
C GLY A 203 23.01 16.14 13.03
N GLY A 204 23.67 15.60 12.02
CA GLY A 204 24.63 14.50 12.13
C GLY A 204 26.08 14.96 12.32
N SER A 205 26.97 13.98 12.43
CA SER A 205 28.43 14.18 12.43
C SER A 205 29.08 13.36 11.32
N PRO A 206 30.31 13.72 10.90
CA PRO A 206 31.11 12.91 9.99
C PRO A 206 31.20 11.45 10.42
N CYS A 207 31.30 10.54 9.47
CA CYS A 207 31.53 9.14 9.81
C CYS A 207 32.86 8.99 10.58
N PRO A 208 32.91 8.08 11.58
CA PRO A 208 34.17 7.66 12.16
C PRO A 208 35.17 7.22 11.09
N ALA A 209 36.45 7.53 11.35
CA ALA A 209 37.58 7.11 10.53
C ALA A 209 37.75 5.58 10.50
#